data_AF-A0A8C3B416-F1
#
_entry.id   AF-A0A8C3B416-F1
#
_cell.length_a   1.000
_cell.length_b   1.000
_cell.length_c   1.000
_cell.angle_alpha   90.00
_cell.angle_beta   90.00
_cell.angle_gamma   90.00
#
_symmetry.space_group_name_H-M   'P 1'
#
loop_
_entity.id
_entity.type
_entity.pdbx_description
1 polymer ?
#
loop_
_entity_poly.entity_id
_entity_poly.type
_entity_poly.pdbx_seq_one_letter_code
_entity_poly.pdbx_strand_id
1 'polypeptide(L)'
;RGGDVAKAPPLVATSPPRWEVGIYAAGALALLGIAALNLWKLWRSGSYPAPSPFPNYDYRYLEQKYGAAGLEKTSPVRQASLRAADTFESINELGSLELMSKDLGLAPYGPLKKSISADSLSSISSIGNNFGQDVTVGQVEVSMEYDGKAATLHVTLLQGKDLLEKEDTRFESCFMRISLLPAEQIVGISRIQRSAYAVAFDERFSIPLDPAALEENSLRFSVFGIDEDERNVSTGVAELKLSDLDLALRPFNAWLYLQDMNKAVDTVGEILLSLSYLPTAERLTVVVVKAKNLVWSNGKVTADPFVKVYLLQDGRKISKKKTAVKRDDNNPVFNEAMIFSVPAIVLQDLSLRVTVAESGEDGRADNTGHVLIGPAASGMGITHWNQMLATLRKPVSMWHPLRRN
;
A
#
# COMPACT_ATOMS: atom_id res chain seq x y z
N ARG A 1 71.64 -35.68 0.33
CA ARG A 1 70.39 -36.47 0.52
C ARG A 1 69.25 -35.45 0.51
N GLY A 2 68.63 -35.08 -0.61
CA GLY A 2 68.20 -35.92 -1.73
C GLY A 2 66.96 -36.69 -1.28
N GLY A 3 65.78 -36.07 -1.35
CA GLY A 3 64.51 -36.62 -0.87
C GLY A 3 63.37 -36.14 -1.76
N ASP A 4 62.72 -37.09 -2.41
CA ASP A 4 61.96 -37.00 -3.65
C ASP A 4 60.60 -36.30 -3.58
N VAL A 5 60.31 -35.58 -4.67
CA VAL A 5 58.97 -35.12 -5.03
C VAL A 5 58.23 -36.28 -5.69
N ALA A 6 57.18 -36.79 -5.04
CA ALA A 6 56.28 -37.78 -5.62
C ALA A 6 55.43 -37.14 -6.74
N LYS A 7 55.67 -37.55 -8.00
CA LYS A 7 54.80 -37.26 -9.14
C LYS A 7 53.60 -38.19 -9.14
N ALA A 8 52.39 -37.63 -9.14
CA ALA A 8 51.16 -38.36 -9.46
C ALA A 8 51.07 -38.64 -10.98
N PRO A 9 50.46 -39.76 -11.43
CA PRO A 9 50.35 -40.09 -12.84
C PRO A 9 49.20 -39.32 -13.52
N PRO A 10 49.30 -39.03 -14.84
CA PRO A 10 48.21 -38.37 -15.56
C PRO A 10 47.06 -39.36 -15.84
N LEU A 11 45.85 -38.98 -15.43
CA LEU A 11 44.61 -39.66 -15.82
C LEU A 11 44.33 -39.37 -17.29
N VAL A 12 44.50 -40.40 -18.13
CA VAL A 12 44.11 -40.42 -19.54
C VAL A 12 42.58 -40.30 -19.60
N ALA A 13 42.07 -39.14 -20.02
CA ALA A 13 40.67 -38.95 -20.33
C ALA A 13 40.35 -39.73 -21.63
N THR A 14 39.75 -40.92 -21.48
CA THR A 14 39.17 -41.66 -22.58
C THR A 14 37.98 -40.87 -23.14
N SER A 15 38.01 -40.57 -24.43
CA SER A 15 36.92 -39.90 -25.14
C SER A 15 35.65 -40.77 -25.09
N PRO A 16 34.47 -40.18 -24.83
CA PRO A 16 33.24 -40.94 -24.70
C PRO A 16 32.86 -41.63 -26.03
N PRO A 17 32.24 -42.81 -25.97
CA PRO A 17 31.96 -43.63 -27.14
C PRO A 17 30.96 -42.93 -28.08
N ARG A 18 31.25 -43.00 -29.39
CA ARG A 18 30.59 -42.26 -30.50
C ARG A 18 29.05 -42.37 -30.57
N TRP A 19 28.42 -43.30 -29.86
CA TRP A 19 26.96 -43.49 -29.89
C TRP A 19 26.20 -42.42 -29.12
N GLU A 20 26.79 -41.81 -28.07
CA GLU A 20 26.15 -40.72 -27.31
C GLU A 20 25.99 -39.45 -28.16
N VAL A 21 26.99 -39.16 -29.02
CA VAL A 21 26.91 -38.05 -30.00
C VAL A 21 25.74 -38.25 -30.96
N GLY A 22 25.43 -39.49 -31.31
CA GLY A 22 24.27 -39.82 -32.16
C GLY A 22 22.92 -39.51 -31.49
N ILE A 23 22.81 -39.72 -30.17
CA ILE A 23 21.58 -39.44 -29.41
C ILE A 23 21.37 -37.93 -29.30
N TYR A 24 22.42 -37.16 -29.00
CA TYR A 24 22.31 -35.70 -28.94
C TYR A 24 22.04 -35.09 -30.32
N ALA A 25 22.64 -35.62 -31.39
CA ALA A 25 22.36 -35.19 -32.75
C ALA A 25 20.90 -35.49 -33.16
N ALA A 26 20.38 -36.67 -32.81
CA ALA A 26 18.98 -37.02 -33.05
C ALA A 26 18.01 -36.13 -32.28
N GLY A 27 18.31 -35.82 -31.00
CA GLY A 27 17.53 -34.91 -30.17
C GLY A 27 17.51 -33.47 -30.72
N ALA A 28 18.66 -32.97 -31.17
CA ALA A 28 18.77 -31.65 -31.79
C ALA A 28 17.97 -31.56 -33.10
N LEU A 29 18.01 -32.60 -33.94
CA LEU A 29 17.22 -32.66 -35.18
C LEU A 29 15.71 -32.72 -34.90
N ALA A 30 15.28 -33.43 -33.85
CA ALA A 30 13.87 -33.46 -33.44
C ALA A 30 13.39 -32.07 -32.98
N LEU A 31 14.20 -31.37 -32.18
CA LEU A 31 13.87 -30.00 -31.73
C LEU A 31 13.84 -29.00 -32.90
N LEU A 32 14.77 -29.12 -33.85
CA LEU A 32 14.76 -28.30 -35.07
C LEU A 32 13.53 -28.60 -35.95
N GLY A 33 13.11 -29.86 -36.04
CA GLY A 33 11.88 -30.25 -36.72
C GLY A 33 10.62 -29.63 -36.09
N ILE A 34 10.53 -29.64 -34.76
CA ILE A 34 9.43 -29.02 -34.00
C ILE A 34 9.45 -27.50 -34.19
N ALA A 35 10.62 -26.87 -34.13
CA ALA A 35 10.77 -25.44 -34.37
C ALA A 35 10.38 -25.06 -35.81
N ALA A 36 10.78 -25.85 -36.80
CA ALA A 36 10.41 -25.65 -38.20
C ALA A 36 8.90 -25.82 -38.42
N LEU A 37 8.26 -26.79 -37.76
CA LEU A 37 6.81 -26.98 -37.79
C LEU A 37 6.05 -25.82 -37.15
N ASN A 38 6.55 -25.29 -36.03
CA ASN A 38 5.97 -24.12 -35.38
C ASN A 38 6.15 -22.85 -36.23
N LEU A 39 7.32 -22.66 -36.85
CA LEU A 39 7.58 -21.57 -37.79
C LEU A 39 6.72 -21.67 -39.04
N TRP A 40 6.54 -22.87 -39.60
CA TRP A 40 5.65 -23.10 -40.73
C TRP A 40 4.19 -22.86 -40.37
N LYS A 41 3.74 -23.27 -39.17
CA LYS A 41 2.41 -22.94 -38.64
C LYS A 41 2.23 -21.44 -38.45
N LEU A 42 3.24 -20.73 -37.94
CA LEU A 42 3.23 -19.27 -37.78
C LEU A 42 3.13 -18.56 -39.14
N TRP A 43 3.91 -19.04 -40.11
CA TRP A 43 3.92 -18.50 -41.47
C TRP A 43 2.58 -18.70 -42.19
N ARG A 44 1.91 -19.83 -41.94
CA ARG A 44 0.61 -20.16 -42.54
C ARG A 44 -0.58 -19.47 -41.83
N SER A 45 -0.47 -19.18 -40.53
CA SER A 45 -1.55 -18.56 -39.73
C SER A 45 -1.58 -17.03 -39.82
N GLY A 46 -0.47 -16.39 -40.19
CA GLY A 46 -0.40 -14.94 -40.41
C GLY A 46 -0.52 -14.08 -39.13
N SER A 47 -0.59 -14.69 -37.95
CA SER A 47 -0.66 -14.00 -36.66
C SER A 47 0.71 -13.99 -36.01
N TYR A 48 1.40 -12.85 -36.08
CA TYR A 48 2.64 -12.62 -35.35
C TYR A 48 2.32 -11.92 -34.02
N PRO A 49 2.89 -12.34 -32.88
CA PRO A 49 2.73 -11.61 -31.63
C PRO A 49 3.39 -10.23 -31.77
N ALA A 50 2.64 -9.16 -31.48
CA ALA A 50 3.21 -7.81 -31.43
C ALA A 50 4.21 -7.72 -30.26
N PRO A 51 5.38 -7.10 -30.44
CA PRO A 51 6.29 -6.87 -29.31
C PRO A 51 5.66 -5.86 -28.34
N SER A 52 5.70 -6.17 -27.05
CA SER A 52 5.12 -5.35 -26.00
C SER A 52 5.82 -3.98 -25.90
N PRO A 53 5.08 -2.90 -25.58
CA PRO A 53 5.68 -1.58 -25.31
C PRO A 53 6.39 -1.51 -23.95
N PHE A 54 6.37 -2.59 -23.18
CA PHE A 54 7.01 -2.71 -21.87
C PHE A 54 8.00 -3.89 -21.89
N PRO A 55 9.30 -3.70 -21.58
CA PRO A 55 10.32 -4.69 -21.92
C PRO A 55 10.35 -5.99 -21.10
N ASN A 56 9.43 -6.23 -20.16
CA ASN A 56 9.45 -7.42 -19.30
C ASN A 56 8.06 -7.81 -18.79
N TYR A 57 7.13 -8.15 -19.69
CA TYR A 57 5.83 -8.72 -19.32
C TYR A 57 5.62 -10.07 -20.01
N ASP A 58 5.42 -11.13 -19.23
CA ASP A 58 5.18 -12.49 -19.71
C ASP A 58 3.67 -12.72 -19.88
N TYR A 59 3.23 -12.86 -21.14
CA TYR A 59 1.83 -13.05 -21.52
C TYR A 59 1.23 -14.38 -21.03
N ARG A 60 2.07 -15.34 -20.61
CA ARG A 60 1.63 -16.65 -20.10
C ARG A 60 0.75 -16.56 -18.85
N TYR A 61 0.95 -15.52 -18.03
CA TYR A 61 0.15 -15.27 -16.84
C TYR A 61 -1.29 -14.90 -17.16
N LEU A 62 -1.52 -14.16 -18.26
CA LEU A 62 -2.86 -13.77 -18.70
C LEU A 62 -3.61 -14.95 -19.34
N GLU A 63 -2.93 -15.80 -20.11
CA GLU A 63 -3.52 -17.02 -20.66
C GLU A 63 -3.94 -18.01 -19.57
N GLN A 64 -3.13 -18.18 -18.52
CA GLN A 64 -3.48 -19.02 -17.37
C GLN A 64 -4.62 -18.46 -16.53
N LYS A 65 -4.74 -17.12 -16.44
CA LYS A 65 -5.74 -16.48 -15.59
C LYS A 65 -7.10 -16.32 -16.27
N TYR A 66 -7.16 -16.19 -17.61
CA TYR A 66 -8.40 -15.86 -18.30
C TYR A 66 -8.92 -16.86 -19.32
N GLY A 67 -8.11 -17.83 -19.79
CA GLY A 67 -8.58 -18.85 -20.73
C GLY A 67 -9.03 -18.31 -22.10
N ALA A 68 -8.86 -19.07 -23.17
CA ALA A 68 -9.18 -18.65 -24.52
C ALA A 68 -10.71 -18.62 -24.77
N ALA A 69 -11.36 -17.50 -24.49
CA ALA A 69 -12.69 -17.20 -25.00
C ALA A 69 -12.58 -16.66 -26.43
N GLY A 70 -13.09 -17.44 -27.39
CA GLY A 70 -13.06 -17.13 -28.81
C GLY A 70 -13.76 -15.82 -29.15
N LEU A 71 -13.14 -15.03 -30.02
CA LEU A 71 -13.79 -13.95 -30.75
C LEU A 71 -13.81 -14.28 -32.23
N GLU A 72 -15.02 -14.42 -32.75
CA GLU A 72 -15.33 -14.47 -34.17
C GLU A 72 -14.98 -13.16 -34.90
N LYS A 73 -14.72 -13.34 -36.19
CA LYS A 73 -14.29 -12.38 -37.20
C LYS A 73 -15.24 -11.19 -37.37
N THR A 74 -14.68 -10.00 -37.55
CA THR A 74 -15.05 -9.09 -38.66
C THR A 74 -13.87 -8.18 -39.03
N SER A 75 -13.53 -8.14 -40.33
CA SER A 75 -12.51 -7.28 -40.97
C SER A 75 -13.07 -5.86 -41.20
N PRO A 76 -12.26 -4.78 -41.41
CA PRO A 76 -11.52 -4.57 -42.68
C PRO A 76 -10.14 -3.84 -42.54
N VAL A 77 -9.12 -4.23 -43.33
CA VAL A 77 -8.56 -3.56 -44.53
C VAL A 77 -7.53 -2.42 -44.30
N ARG A 78 -6.26 -2.76 -44.59
CA ARG A 78 -5.17 -2.07 -45.34
C ARG A 78 -4.79 -0.60 -45.06
N GLN A 79 -3.50 -0.37 -44.72
CA GLN A 79 -2.42 0.19 -45.58
C GLN A 79 -1.15 0.40 -44.69
N ALA A 80 0.00 -0.22 -45.02
CA ALA A 80 1.15 0.37 -45.76
C ALA A 80 1.60 1.72 -45.16
N SER A 81 2.84 2.02 -44.81
CA SER A 81 4.20 1.54 -45.12
C SER A 81 5.16 2.35 -44.19
N LEU A 82 6.33 1.88 -43.78
CA LEU A 82 7.62 2.29 -44.37
C LEU A 82 8.78 1.69 -43.54
N ARG A 83 9.83 1.27 -44.27
CA ARG A 83 11.11 0.67 -43.85
C ARG A 83 12.01 1.71 -43.17
N ALA A 84 12.70 1.39 -42.07
CA ALA A 84 14.02 0.75 -41.96
C ALA A 84 15.17 1.53 -42.61
N ALA A 85 15.96 2.21 -41.78
CA ALA A 85 17.34 2.58 -42.05
C ALA A 85 18.13 2.64 -40.72
N ASP A 86 19.25 1.91 -40.73
CA ASP A 86 20.51 2.17 -40.04
C ASP A 86 20.64 1.88 -38.53
N THR A 87 21.03 0.61 -38.32
CA THR A 87 22.26 0.15 -37.65
C THR A 87 22.62 0.59 -36.23
N PHE A 88 22.66 -0.46 -35.42
CA PHE A 88 23.33 -0.72 -34.15
C PHE A 88 24.86 -0.69 -34.25
N GLU A 89 25.50 -0.54 -33.07
CA GLU A 89 26.85 -0.96 -32.61
C GLU A 89 27.51 0.20 -31.85
N SER A 90 28.08 0.06 -30.65
CA SER A 90 28.72 -1.09 -30.01
C SER A 90 28.72 -0.88 -28.49
N ILE A 91 28.26 -1.89 -27.72
CA ILE A 91 28.61 -2.05 -26.31
C ILE A 91 29.60 -3.20 -26.29
N ASN A 92 30.84 -2.90 -25.95
CA ASN A 92 31.83 -3.89 -25.57
C ASN A 92 32.59 -3.35 -24.36
N GLU A 93 33.03 -4.30 -23.54
CA GLU A 93 33.96 -4.15 -22.41
C GLU A 93 33.31 -3.95 -21.03
N LEU A 94 32.80 -5.07 -20.51
CA LEU A 94 32.83 -5.36 -19.08
C LEU A 94 34.29 -5.39 -18.59
N GLY A 95 34.62 -4.45 -17.70
CA GLY A 95 35.78 -4.49 -16.82
C GLY A 95 35.37 -4.87 -15.39
N SER A 96 36.26 -5.58 -14.72
CA SER A 96 36.14 -6.26 -13.42
C SER A 96 35.69 -5.40 -12.24
N LEU A 97 34.88 -6.04 -11.38
CA LEU A 97 34.46 -5.62 -10.04
C LEU A 97 35.61 -5.14 -9.15
N GLU A 98 35.52 -3.89 -8.70
CA GLU A 98 36.20 -3.42 -7.49
C GLU A 98 35.16 -2.75 -6.58
N LEU A 99 34.84 -3.45 -5.48
CA LEU A 99 33.91 -3.02 -4.44
C LEU A 99 34.52 -1.85 -3.66
N MET A 100 34.27 -0.63 -4.12
CA MET A 100 34.45 0.54 -3.28
C MET A 100 33.28 0.63 -2.30
N SER A 101 33.54 0.23 -1.06
CA SER A 101 32.81 0.73 0.10
C SER A 101 33.02 2.24 0.16
N LYS A 102 32.09 2.99 -0.44
CA LYS A 102 32.07 4.45 -0.33
C LYS A 102 31.02 4.84 0.69
N ASP A 103 31.50 5.39 1.78
CA ASP A 103 30.75 5.96 2.88
C ASP A 103 29.56 6.79 2.37
N LEU A 104 28.36 6.34 2.72
CA LEU A 104 27.14 7.12 2.55
C LEU A 104 27.18 8.27 3.55
N GLY A 105 27.23 9.48 3.00
CA GLY A 105 27.24 10.74 3.71
C GLY A 105 26.18 10.81 4.81
N LEU A 106 26.61 11.42 5.91
CA LEU A 106 25.87 11.71 7.13
C LEU A 106 24.47 12.26 6.82
N ALA A 107 23.45 11.49 7.19
CA ALA A 107 22.17 12.07 7.55
C ALA A 107 22.35 12.93 8.81
N PRO A 108 21.51 13.95 9.09
CA PRO A 108 21.63 14.82 10.27
C PRO A 108 21.45 14.12 11.63
N TYR A 109 21.34 12.80 11.64
CA TYR A 109 21.10 11.97 12.81
C TYR A 109 22.22 10.94 12.83
N GLY A 110 22.88 10.78 14.00
CA GLY A 110 24.10 9.99 14.17
C GLY A 110 24.03 8.51 13.73
N PRO A 111 25.10 7.72 13.97
CA PRO A 111 25.23 6.37 13.39
C PRO A 111 24.03 5.48 13.74
N LEU A 112 23.25 5.11 12.72
CA LEU A 112 22.05 4.28 12.85
C LEU A 112 22.42 2.85 13.26
N LYS A 113 21.73 2.30 14.27
CA LYS A 113 21.93 0.93 14.74
C LYS A 113 21.01 -0.03 13.98
N LYS A 114 21.54 -1.23 13.64
CA LYS A 114 20.72 -2.32 13.11
C LYS A 114 19.87 -2.92 14.24
N SER A 115 18.59 -3.15 13.96
CA SER A 115 17.68 -3.73 14.94
C SER A 115 17.86 -5.24 15.12
N ILE A 116 17.51 -5.72 16.31
CA ILE A 116 17.57 -7.14 16.66
C ILE A 116 16.32 -7.83 16.08
N SER A 117 16.52 -8.87 15.26
CA SER A 117 15.43 -9.71 14.80
C SER A 117 15.04 -10.67 15.93
N ALA A 118 13.75 -10.81 16.22
CA ALA A 118 13.28 -11.76 17.21
C ALA A 118 12.95 -13.08 16.51
N ASP A 119 13.89 -14.03 16.54
CA ASP A 119 13.65 -15.40 16.08
C ASP A 119 12.81 -16.14 17.13
N SER A 120 11.50 -16.00 17.00
CA SER A 120 10.49 -16.87 17.61
C SER A 120 9.25 -16.81 16.74
N LEU A 121 9.21 -17.70 15.74
CA LEU A 121 8.02 -17.98 14.91
C LEU A 121 7.10 -19.03 15.57
N SER A 122 7.14 -19.18 16.89
CA SER A 122 6.30 -20.13 17.60
C SER A 122 4.91 -19.55 17.87
N SER A 123 3.91 -20.28 17.37
CA SER A 123 2.46 -20.19 17.64
C SER A 123 1.65 -19.38 16.63
N ILE A 124 1.22 -20.09 15.58
CA ILE A 124 0.23 -19.67 14.56
C ILE A 124 -1.22 -19.70 15.13
N SER A 125 -1.43 -19.68 16.46
CA SER A 125 -2.76 -19.98 17.02
C SER A 125 -3.19 -19.20 18.27
N SER A 126 -2.63 -18.02 18.55
CA SER A 126 -3.15 -17.19 19.67
C SER A 126 -3.19 -15.68 19.43
N ILE A 127 -3.04 -15.24 18.19
CA ILE A 127 -3.38 -13.86 17.85
C ILE A 127 -4.74 -13.92 17.18
N GLY A 128 -5.79 -13.67 17.99
CA GLY A 128 -7.12 -13.43 17.47
C GLY A 128 -7.03 -12.43 16.32
N ASN A 129 -7.96 -12.56 15.37
CA ASN A 129 -8.10 -11.83 14.10
C ASN A 129 -8.09 -10.28 14.19
N ASN A 130 -7.64 -9.68 15.30
CA ASN A 130 -7.58 -8.25 15.58
C ASN A 130 -6.30 -7.61 15.03
N PHE A 131 -5.78 -8.08 13.90
CA PHE A 131 -4.77 -7.33 13.14
C PHE A 131 -5.46 -6.21 12.37
N GLY A 132 -5.88 -5.17 13.12
CA GLY A 132 -6.33 -3.86 12.64
C GLY A 132 -7.03 -3.89 11.29
N GLN A 133 -8.33 -4.14 11.28
CA GLN A 133 -9.17 -3.45 10.31
C GLN A 133 -9.00 -1.95 10.63
N ASP A 134 -8.40 -1.18 9.71
CA ASP A 134 -8.62 0.25 9.71
C ASP A 134 -10.14 0.43 9.74
N VAL A 135 -10.67 0.97 10.83
CA VAL A 135 -12.10 1.22 10.97
C VAL A 135 -12.44 2.41 10.08
N THR A 136 -12.54 2.14 8.78
CA THR A 136 -13.26 3.01 7.86
C THR A 136 -14.72 2.88 8.23
N VAL A 137 -15.36 3.98 8.63
CA VAL A 137 -16.80 4.00 8.95
C VAL A 137 -17.63 4.08 7.65
N GLY A 138 -17.19 3.32 6.66
CA GLY A 138 -17.75 3.33 5.32
C GLY A 138 -17.39 4.54 4.48
N GLN A 139 -18.14 4.67 3.40
CA GLN A 139 -17.94 5.65 2.35
C GLN A 139 -19.30 6.19 1.90
N VAL A 140 -19.34 7.46 1.50
CA VAL A 140 -20.52 8.11 0.93
C VAL A 140 -20.20 8.64 -0.46
N GLU A 141 -21.09 8.38 -1.40
CA GLU A 141 -21.06 8.95 -2.74
C GLU A 141 -21.86 10.26 -2.77
N VAL A 142 -21.18 11.33 -3.20
CA VAL A 142 -21.75 12.67 -3.25
C VAL A 142 -21.56 13.29 -4.63
N SER A 143 -22.53 14.10 -5.01
CA SER A 143 -22.50 14.97 -6.19
C SER A 143 -22.65 16.42 -5.75
N MET A 144 -21.88 17.34 -6.34
CA MET A 144 -21.95 18.76 -6.04
C MET A 144 -21.93 19.57 -7.33
N GLU A 145 -22.85 20.52 -7.44
CA GLU A 145 -22.97 21.41 -8.58
C GLU A 145 -23.20 22.84 -8.09
N TYR A 146 -22.46 23.82 -8.61
CA TYR A 146 -22.64 25.21 -8.24
C TYR A 146 -23.34 25.99 -9.36
N ASP A 147 -24.48 26.60 -9.05
CA ASP A 147 -25.14 27.56 -9.93
C ASP A 147 -24.70 28.98 -9.57
N GLY A 148 -23.77 29.52 -10.35
CA GLY A 148 -23.27 30.89 -10.18
C GLY A 148 -24.29 31.99 -10.49
N LYS A 149 -25.40 31.71 -11.19
CA LYS A 149 -26.45 32.71 -11.45
C LYS A 149 -27.38 32.84 -10.25
N ALA A 150 -27.71 31.71 -9.63
CA ALA A 150 -28.55 31.66 -8.44
C ALA A 150 -27.77 31.85 -7.13
N ALA A 151 -26.43 31.82 -7.19
CA ALA A 151 -25.55 31.77 -6.02
C ALA A 151 -25.93 30.62 -5.08
N THR A 152 -26.16 29.43 -5.65
CA THR A 152 -26.59 28.24 -4.90
C THR A 152 -25.70 27.05 -5.20
N LEU A 153 -25.19 26.43 -4.14
CA LEU A 153 -24.53 25.14 -4.17
C LEU A 153 -25.56 24.03 -4.00
N HIS A 154 -25.66 23.13 -4.97
CA HIS A 154 -26.46 21.93 -4.89
C HIS A 154 -25.57 20.76 -4.48
N VAL A 155 -25.95 20.08 -3.40
CA VAL A 155 -25.28 18.89 -2.89
C VAL A 155 -26.26 17.73 -2.92
N THR A 156 -25.94 16.68 -3.67
CA THR A 156 -26.75 15.46 -3.75
C THR A 156 -26.04 14.33 -3.02
N LEU A 157 -26.69 13.78 -2.00
CA LEU A 157 -26.27 12.52 -1.36
C LEU A 157 -26.86 11.37 -2.19
N LEU A 158 -26.00 10.60 -2.84
CA LEU A 158 -26.44 9.51 -3.72
C LEU A 158 -26.63 8.23 -2.92
N GLN A 159 -25.55 7.69 -2.37
CA GLN A 159 -25.56 6.45 -1.63
C GLN A 159 -24.42 6.37 -0.61
N GLY A 160 -24.58 5.51 0.39
CA GLY A 160 -23.55 5.17 1.36
C GLY A 160 -23.32 3.66 1.43
N LYS A 161 -22.08 3.26 1.66
CA LYS A 161 -21.64 1.88 1.82
C LYS A 161 -20.82 1.73 3.08
N ASP A 162 -21.05 0.64 3.80
CA ASP A 162 -20.38 0.31 5.06
C ASP A 162 -20.48 1.43 6.11
N LEU A 163 -21.57 2.23 6.09
CA LEU A 163 -21.71 3.45 6.91
C LEU A 163 -21.65 3.20 8.43
N LEU A 164 -21.94 1.96 8.84
CA LEU A 164 -21.86 1.45 10.20
C LEU A 164 -21.26 0.04 10.14
N GLU A 165 -20.55 -0.37 11.20
CA GLU A 165 -19.89 -1.68 11.27
C GLU A 165 -20.90 -2.83 11.12
N LYS A 166 -20.60 -3.78 10.23
CA LYS A 166 -21.52 -4.87 9.81
C LYS A 166 -21.97 -5.80 10.95
N GLU A 167 -21.20 -5.86 12.03
CA GLU A 167 -21.43 -6.75 13.18
C GLU A 167 -22.00 -6.00 14.40
N ASP A 168 -22.25 -4.70 14.25
CA ASP A 168 -22.71 -3.86 15.34
C ASP A 168 -24.23 -3.77 15.35
N THR A 169 -24.90 -4.66 16.09
CA THR A 169 -26.36 -4.64 16.25
C THR A 169 -26.88 -3.44 17.04
N ARG A 170 -25.99 -2.50 17.43
CA ARG A 170 -26.33 -1.31 18.23
C ARG A 170 -27.19 -0.29 17.50
N PHE A 171 -27.19 -0.26 16.17
CA PHE A 171 -27.90 0.77 15.40
C PHE A 171 -28.98 0.17 14.50
N GLU A 172 -30.23 0.51 14.78
CA GLU A 172 -31.38 0.07 13.99
C GLU A 172 -31.61 0.94 12.75
N SER A 173 -31.14 2.19 12.78
CA SER A 173 -31.27 3.12 11.67
C SER A 173 -30.15 4.14 11.65
N CYS A 174 -29.97 4.82 10.52
CA CYS A 174 -28.98 5.88 10.37
C CYS A 174 -29.49 7.04 9.52
N PHE A 175 -28.89 8.21 9.68
CA PHE A 175 -29.09 9.35 8.79
C PHE A 175 -27.78 10.13 8.62
N MET A 176 -27.75 11.00 7.62
CA MET A 176 -26.63 11.89 7.34
C MET A 176 -26.99 13.34 7.59
N ARG A 177 -26.00 14.12 8.02
CA ARG A 177 -26.07 15.56 8.21
C ARG A 177 -24.97 16.22 7.39
N ILE A 178 -25.32 17.30 6.71
CA ILE A 178 -24.41 18.16 5.99
C ILE A 178 -24.31 19.48 6.76
N SER A 179 -23.08 19.88 7.10
CA SER A 179 -22.80 21.12 7.81
C SER A 179 -21.79 21.96 7.03
N LEU A 180 -21.98 23.27 7.01
CA LEU A 180 -21.06 24.26 6.43
C LEU A 180 -20.13 24.78 7.52
N LEU A 181 -18.83 24.59 7.33
CA LEU A 181 -17.75 25.07 8.20
C LEU A 181 -17.14 26.36 7.64
N PRO A 182 -16.66 27.27 8.50
CA PRO A 182 -16.35 27.08 9.93
C PRO A 182 -17.51 27.29 10.90
N ALA A 183 -18.65 27.83 10.45
CA ALA A 183 -19.78 28.18 11.32
C ALA A 183 -20.57 26.98 11.91
N GLU A 184 -20.22 25.74 11.53
CA GLU A 184 -20.95 24.50 11.83
C GLU A 184 -22.45 24.56 11.52
N GLN A 185 -22.84 25.38 10.55
CA GLN A 185 -24.23 25.59 10.17
C GLN A 185 -24.78 24.32 9.52
N ILE A 186 -25.89 23.79 10.02
CA ILE A 186 -26.54 22.64 9.40
C ILE A 186 -27.27 23.11 8.13
N VAL A 187 -26.89 22.52 7.00
CA VAL A 187 -27.40 22.88 5.66
C VAL A 187 -28.16 21.74 4.99
N GLY A 188 -28.08 20.53 5.54
CA GLY A 188 -28.87 19.38 5.09
C GLY A 188 -28.94 18.29 6.15
N ILE A 189 -30.07 17.60 6.21
CA ILE A 189 -30.27 16.38 7.01
C ILE A 189 -31.01 15.40 6.12
N SER A 190 -30.47 14.19 5.95
CA SER A 190 -31.11 13.16 5.16
C SER A 190 -32.30 12.54 5.88
N ARG A 191 -33.14 11.83 5.14
CA ARG A 191 -34.12 10.94 5.76
C ARG A 191 -33.42 9.85 6.57
N ILE A 192 -34.10 9.38 7.61
CA ILE A 192 -33.68 8.24 8.42
C ILE A 192 -33.89 6.97 7.62
N GLN A 193 -32.86 6.13 7.60
CA GLN A 193 -32.79 4.91 6.83
C GLN A 193 -32.67 3.75 7.80
N ARG A 194 -33.59 2.79 7.71
CA ARG A 194 -33.66 1.62 8.62
C ARG A 194 -32.58 0.57 8.34
N SER A 195 -31.74 0.80 7.33
CA SER A 195 -30.58 -0.03 7.05
C SER A 195 -29.34 0.80 7.29
N ALA A 196 -28.47 0.30 8.16
CA ALA A 196 -27.26 0.96 8.63
C ALA A 196 -26.04 0.72 7.72
N TYR A 197 -26.13 -0.22 6.77
CA TYR A 197 -24.96 -0.78 6.10
C TYR A 197 -24.79 -0.28 4.66
N ALA A 198 -25.85 -0.32 3.85
CA ALA A 198 -25.85 0.18 2.48
C ALA A 198 -27.16 0.91 2.22
N VAL A 199 -27.04 2.18 1.86
CA VAL A 199 -28.18 3.11 1.83
C VAL A 199 -28.16 3.88 0.53
N ALA A 200 -29.29 3.91 -0.17
CA ALA A 200 -29.52 4.88 -1.24
C ALA A 200 -30.29 6.06 -0.63
N PHE A 201 -29.65 7.23 -0.61
CA PHE A 201 -30.30 8.45 -0.14
C PHE A 201 -31.09 9.09 -1.29
N ASP A 202 -30.41 9.34 -2.41
CA ASP A 202 -30.89 10.08 -3.58
C ASP A 202 -31.60 11.39 -3.17
N GLU A 203 -30.91 12.18 -2.35
CA GLU A 203 -31.44 13.41 -1.73
C GLU A 203 -30.60 14.62 -2.11
N ARG A 204 -31.24 15.68 -2.61
CA ARG A 204 -30.60 16.93 -3.04
C ARG A 204 -30.89 18.07 -2.07
N PHE A 205 -29.84 18.72 -1.61
CA PHE A 205 -29.85 19.90 -0.74
C PHE A 205 -29.37 21.12 -1.54
N SER A 206 -30.04 22.25 -1.36
CA SER A 206 -29.67 23.51 -2.04
C SER A 206 -29.26 24.54 -0.98
N ILE A 207 -28.03 25.02 -1.10
CA ILE A 207 -27.37 25.84 -0.09
C ILE A 207 -27.08 27.19 -0.74
N PRO A 208 -27.73 28.29 -0.28
CA PRO A 208 -27.37 29.63 -0.72
C PRO A 208 -25.92 29.93 -0.30
N LEU A 209 -25.05 30.18 -1.27
CA LEU A 209 -23.63 30.40 -1.03
C LEU A 209 -23.04 31.28 -2.13
N ASP A 210 -22.52 32.44 -1.74
CA ASP A 210 -21.89 33.36 -2.68
C ASP A 210 -20.56 32.79 -3.20
N PRO A 211 -20.11 33.17 -4.41
CA PRO A 211 -18.87 32.64 -4.98
C PRO A 211 -17.63 32.90 -4.13
N ALA A 212 -17.56 34.06 -3.46
CA ALA A 212 -16.47 34.37 -2.54
C ALA A 212 -16.44 33.45 -1.32
N ALA A 213 -17.62 33.01 -0.87
CA ALA A 213 -17.78 32.12 0.28
C ALA A 213 -17.42 30.66 -0.05
N LEU A 214 -17.40 30.27 -1.34
CA LEU A 214 -16.90 28.93 -1.73
C LEU A 214 -15.43 28.75 -1.34
N GLU A 215 -14.61 29.79 -1.43
CA GLU A 215 -13.17 29.66 -1.17
C GLU A 215 -12.84 29.42 0.31
N GLU A 216 -13.67 29.99 1.20
CA GLU A 216 -13.44 30.01 2.64
C GLU A 216 -14.15 28.87 3.39
N ASN A 217 -15.20 28.29 2.80
CA ASN A 217 -16.03 27.30 3.47
C ASN A 217 -15.65 25.85 3.12
N SER A 218 -16.02 24.94 4.02
CA SER A 218 -15.90 23.50 3.82
C SER A 218 -17.22 22.82 4.12
N LEU A 219 -17.51 21.73 3.42
CA LEU A 219 -18.65 20.87 3.74
C LEU A 219 -18.19 19.72 4.61
N ARG A 220 -18.89 19.53 5.73
CA ARG A 220 -18.76 18.37 6.61
C ARG A 220 -19.98 17.47 6.43
N PHE A 221 -19.71 16.22 6.07
CA PHE A 221 -20.69 15.14 5.98
C PHE A 221 -20.56 14.28 7.23
N SER A 222 -21.62 14.16 8.02
CA SER A 222 -21.63 13.37 9.25
C SER A 222 -22.72 12.30 9.22
N VAL A 223 -22.36 11.05 9.50
CA VAL A 223 -23.28 9.94 9.68
C VAL A 223 -23.62 9.80 11.16
N PHE A 224 -24.90 9.58 11.44
CA PHE A 224 -25.42 9.28 12.77
C PHE A 224 -26.15 7.94 12.75
N GLY A 225 -25.75 7.03 13.63
CA GLY A 225 -26.55 5.84 13.96
C GLY A 225 -27.54 6.16 15.08
N ILE A 226 -28.73 5.57 15.02
CA ILE A 226 -29.78 5.67 16.03
C ILE A 226 -29.84 4.33 16.76
N ASP A 227 -29.61 4.35 18.07
CA ASP A 227 -29.64 3.16 18.92
C ASP A 227 -31.06 2.78 19.39
N GLU A 228 -31.20 1.66 20.10
CA GLU A 228 -32.48 1.18 20.67
C GLU A 228 -33.12 2.18 21.64
N ASP A 229 -32.31 3.07 22.25
CA ASP A 229 -32.75 4.14 23.15
C ASP A 229 -33.13 5.43 22.39
N GLU A 230 -33.20 5.39 21.05
CA GLU A 230 -33.43 6.53 20.13
C GLU A 230 -32.37 7.65 20.24
N ARG A 231 -31.16 7.35 20.71
CA ARG A 231 -30.07 8.32 20.79
C ARG A 231 -29.30 8.38 19.48
N ASN A 232 -29.05 9.61 19.03
CA ASN A 232 -28.23 9.88 17.85
C ASN A 232 -26.74 9.84 18.20
N VAL A 233 -26.02 8.86 17.68
CA VAL A 233 -24.59 8.65 17.90
C VAL A 233 -23.84 8.94 16.60
N SER A 234 -22.92 9.91 16.61
CA SER A 234 -22.14 10.24 15.40
C SER A 234 -21.11 9.15 15.12
N THR A 235 -21.23 8.46 14.01
CA THR A 235 -20.37 7.30 13.73
C THR A 235 -19.24 7.64 12.79
N GLY A 236 -19.45 8.48 11.77
CA GLY A 236 -18.42 8.78 10.77
C GLY A 236 -18.56 10.16 10.14
N VAL A 237 -17.45 10.80 9.79
CA VAL A 237 -17.40 12.15 9.22
C VAL A 237 -16.38 12.27 8.09
N ALA A 238 -16.77 12.96 7.02
CA ALA A 238 -15.88 13.41 5.96
C ALA A 238 -15.94 14.94 5.86
N GLU A 239 -14.80 15.58 5.65
CA GLU A 239 -14.70 17.02 5.45
C GLU A 239 -14.08 17.30 4.07
N LEU A 240 -14.68 18.20 3.32
CA LEU A 240 -14.25 18.58 1.98
C LEU A 240 -14.23 20.10 1.86
N LYS A 241 -13.05 20.66 1.57
CA LYS A 241 -12.90 22.09 1.29
C LYS A 241 -13.49 22.40 -0.07
N LEU A 242 -14.29 23.46 -0.15
CA LEU A 242 -14.92 23.85 -1.41
C LEU A 242 -13.93 24.51 -2.38
N SER A 243 -12.87 25.17 -1.87
CA SER A 243 -11.76 25.72 -2.67
C SER A 243 -10.93 24.67 -3.41
N ASP A 244 -10.94 23.41 -2.95
CA ASP A 244 -10.22 22.33 -3.64
C ASP A 244 -10.97 21.84 -4.90
N LEU A 245 -12.18 22.35 -5.15
CA LEU A 245 -13.09 21.91 -6.20
C LEU A 245 -13.38 23.03 -7.21
N ASP A 246 -13.15 22.76 -8.49
CA ASP A 246 -13.53 23.66 -9.59
C ASP A 246 -15.05 23.61 -9.91
N LEU A 247 -15.91 23.83 -8.91
CA LEU A 247 -17.38 23.67 -9.03
C LEU A 247 -18.02 24.65 -10.02
N ALA A 248 -17.37 25.77 -10.31
CA ALA A 248 -17.83 26.74 -11.30
C ALA A 248 -17.71 26.24 -12.75
N LEU A 249 -16.83 25.26 -13.00
CA LEU A 249 -16.57 24.73 -14.35
C LEU A 249 -17.28 23.41 -14.60
N ARG A 250 -17.35 22.55 -13.58
CA ARG A 250 -17.93 21.21 -13.73
C ARG A 250 -18.54 20.70 -12.43
N PRO A 251 -19.57 19.84 -12.51
CA PRO A 251 -20.06 19.14 -11.34
C PRO A 251 -18.98 18.19 -10.78
N PHE A 252 -18.92 18.10 -9.47
CA PHE A 252 -18.05 17.18 -8.73
C PHE A 252 -18.83 15.93 -8.36
N ASN A 253 -18.26 14.74 -8.60
CA ASN A 253 -18.84 13.46 -8.21
C ASN A 253 -17.74 12.57 -7.65
N ALA A 254 -17.86 12.13 -6.41
CA ALA A 254 -16.85 11.28 -5.78
C ALA A 254 -17.38 10.47 -4.61
N TRP A 255 -16.64 9.41 -4.28
CA TRP A 255 -16.74 8.70 -3.01
C TRP A 255 -15.86 9.39 -1.96
N LEU A 256 -16.45 9.73 -0.82
CA LEU A 256 -15.77 10.27 0.34
C LEU A 256 -15.68 9.18 1.41
N TYR A 257 -14.48 8.96 1.95
CA TYR A 257 -14.26 8.03 3.05
C TYR A 257 -14.61 8.70 4.39
N LEU A 258 -15.42 8.03 5.20
CA LEU A 258 -15.84 8.53 6.49
C LEU A 258 -14.85 8.14 7.59
N GLN A 259 -14.50 9.11 8.43
CA GLN A 259 -13.62 8.95 9.57
C GLN A 259 -14.45 8.91 10.85
N ASP A 260 -14.18 7.96 11.74
CA ASP A 260 -14.90 7.86 13.01
C ASP A 260 -14.67 9.10 13.91
N MET A 261 -15.73 9.84 14.24
CA MET A 261 -15.66 11.01 15.14
C MET A 261 -15.82 10.67 16.62
N ASN A 262 -16.46 9.53 16.95
CA ASN A 262 -16.49 9.03 18.33
C ASN A 262 -15.15 8.40 18.72
N LYS A 263 -14.33 8.01 17.73
CA LYS A 263 -12.88 7.90 17.86
C LYS A 263 -12.21 9.26 17.70
N ALA A 264 -12.75 10.27 18.39
CA ALA A 264 -12.05 11.51 18.69
C ALA A 264 -10.73 11.13 19.35
N VAL A 265 -9.67 11.12 18.54
CA VAL A 265 -8.29 11.10 19.02
C VAL A 265 -8.07 10.05 20.12
N ASP A 266 -8.32 8.78 19.81
CA ASP A 266 -7.60 7.67 20.48
C ASP A 266 -6.13 7.67 20.02
N THR A 267 -5.56 8.87 19.75
CA THR A 267 -4.17 9.02 19.40
C THR A 267 -3.38 9.02 20.69
N VAL A 268 -2.58 7.99 20.87
CA VAL A 268 -1.72 7.82 22.04
C VAL A 268 -0.31 8.35 21.77
N GLY A 269 -0.22 9.40 20.94
CA GLY A 269 1.01 10.06 20.50
C GLY A 269 1.26 9.95 19.01
N GLU A 270 2.46 10.36 18.60
CA GLU A 270 2.88 10.40 17.20
C GLU A 270 4.25 9.73 17.03
N ILE A 271 4.46 9.09 15.88
CA ILE A 271 5.72 8.43 15.53
C ILE A 271 6.25 8.94 14.19
N LEU A 272 7.54 9.25 14.14
CA LEU A 272 8.25 9.61 12.92
C LEU A 272 8.92 8.37 12.35
N LEU A 273 8.52 8.04 11.12
CA LEU A 273 9.01 6.88 10.39
C LEU A 273 9.68 7.34 9.10
N SER A 274 10.75 6.65 8.70
CA SER A 274 11.37 6.82 7.39
C SER A 274 11.28 5.53 6.58
N LEU A 275 10.73 5.60 5.37
CA LEU A 275 10.57 4.45 4.48
C LEU A 275 11.43 4.62 3.23
N SER A 276 12.11 3.55 2.84
CA SER A 276 12.78 3.48 1.53
C SER A 276 12.70 2.06 0.99
N TYR A 277 12.45 1.95 -0.31
CA TYR A 277 12.48 0.69 -1.02
C TYR A 277 13.56 0.71 -2.10
N LEU A 278 14.39 -0.34 -2.12
CA LEU A 278 15.41 -0.58 -3.14
C LEU A 278 15.03 -1.83 -3.95
N PRO A 279 14.44 -1.67 -5.15
CA PRO A 279 13.96 -2.81 -5.95
C PRO A 279 15.06 -3.78 -6.35
N THR A 280 16.24 -3.28 -6.73
CA THR A 280 17.37 -4.10 -7.21
C THR A 280 17.88 -5.08 -6.14
N ALA A 281 17.75 -4.72 -4.87
CA ALA A 281 18.14 -5.57 -3.74
C ALA A 281 16.92 -6.17 -3.02
N GLU A 282 15.71 -5.97 -3.57
CA GLU A 282 14.44 -6.38 -2.98
C GLU A 282 14.35 -6.03 -1.49
N ARG A 283 14.69 -4.78 -1.16
CA ARG A 283 14.96 -4.37 0.22
C ARG A 283 14.09 -3.20 0.64
N LEU A 284 13.16 -3.47 1.56
CA LEU A 284 12.36 -2.46 2.26
C LEU A 284 13.04 -2.09 3.58
N THR A 285 13.39 -0.81 3.74
CA THR A 285 14.00 -0.29 4.96
C THR A 285 13.01 0.65 5.65
N VAL A 286 12.71 0.33 6.92
CA VAL A 286 11.88 1.13 7.81
C VAL A 286 12.77 1.65 8.93
N VAL A 287 13.00 2.95 9.00
CA VAL A 287 13.73 3.57 10.11
C VAL A 287 12.73 4.11 11.11
N VAL A 288 12.77 3.59 12.32
CA VAL A 288 12.04 4.14 13.46
C VAL A 288 12.89 5.28 14.02
N VAL A 289 12.46 6.53 13.78
CA VAL A 289 13.27 7.71 14.12
C VAL A 289 13.03 8.09 15.57
N LYS A 290 11.83 8.59 15.88
CA LYS A 290 11.43 9.03 17.23
C LYS A 290 9.92 9.01 17.38
N ALA A 291 9.44 9.03 18.62
CA ALA A 291 8.04 9.27 18.94
C ALA A 291 7.91 10.47 19.89
N LYS A 292 6.72 11.06 19.96
CA LYS A 292 6.41 12.18 20.87
C LYS A 292 4.98 12.12 21.37
N ASN A 293 4.74 12.79 22.49
CA ASN A 293 3.43 12.92 23.12
C ASN A 293 2.76 11.56 23.37
N LEU A 294 3.56 10.56 23.79
CA LEU A 294 3.02 9.24 24.06
C LEU A 294 2.08 9.29 25.27
N VAL A 295 0.96 8.57 25.20
CA VAL A 295 -0.03 8.49 26.28
C VAL A 295 -0.06 7.07 26.80
N TRP A 296 0.34 6.89 28.05
CA TRP A 296 0.46 5.57 28.68
C TRP A 296 -0.84 5.13 29.35
N SER A 297 -1.02 3.82 29.43
CA SER A 297 -2.08 3.20 30.24
C SER A 297 -1.87 3.56 31.72
N ASN A 298 -2.95 3.68 32.49
CA ASN A 298 -2.94 3.89 33.94
C ASN A 298 -2.39 5.24 34.44
N GLY A 299 -2.38 6.28 33.61
CA GLY A 299 -2.05 7.65 34.04
C GLY A 299 -0.57 7.88 34.35
N LYS A 300 0.33 6.98 33.92
CA LYS A 300 1.77 7.19 34.03
C LYS A 300 2.21 8.38 33.18
N VAL A 301 3.15 9.16 33.71
CA VAL A 301 3.76 10.29 32.99
C VAL A 301 4.84 9.80 32.00
N THR A 302 5.47 8.67 32.31
CA THR A 302 6.58 8.08 31.56
C THR A 302 6.44 6.56 31.53
N ALA A 303 7.18 5.91 30.62
CA ALA A 303 7.26 4.46 30.55
C ALA A 303 8.58 4.03 29.90
N ASP A 304 8.73 2.72 29.68
CA ASP A 304 9.84 2.12 28.97
C ASP A 304 9.44 1.73 27.53
N PRO A 305 9.37 2.69 26.57
CA PRO A 305 8.86 2.42 25.23
C PRO A 305 9.81 1.61 24.36
N PHE A 306 9.22 0.79 23.50
CA PHE A 306 9.86 0.20 22.34
C PHE A 306 8.87 0.02 21.19
N VAL A 307 9.38 -0.14 19.97
CA VAL A 307 8.56 -0.24 18.77
C VAL A 307 8.69 -1.62 18.15
N LYS A 308 7.55 -2.23 17.81
CA LYS A 308 7.43 -3.48 17.07
C LYS A 308 7.00 -3.14 15.64
N VAL A 309 7.80 -3.50 14.64
CA VAL A 309 7.45 -3.35 13.21
C VAL A 309 7.11 -4.72 12.66
N TYR A 310 5.86 -4.88 12.24
CA TYR A 310 5.34 -6.08 11.61
C TYR A 310 5.22 -5.85 10.11
N LEU A 311 5.70 -6.80 9.33
CA LEU A 311 5.38 -6.90 7.91
C LEU A 311 4.26 -7.91 7.76
N LEU A 312 3.19 -7.49 7.09
CA LEU A 312 1.95 -8.25 6.90
C LEU A 312 1.71 -8.49 5.41
N GLN A 313 1.10 -9.61 5.09
CA GLN A 313 0.56 -9.97 3.78
C GLN A 313 -0.84 -10.53 3.98
N ASP A 314 -1.86 -9.95 3.34
CA ASP A 314 -3.27 -10.33 3.53
C ASP A 314 -3.69 -10.39 5.01
N GLY A 315 -3.23 -9.41 5.80
CA GLY A 315 -3.47 -9.33 7.25
C GLY A 315 -2.66 -10.32 8.10
N ARG A 316 -1.93 -11.25 7.48
CA ARG A 316 -1.09 -12.24 8.16
C ARG A 316 0.33 -11.72 8.36
N LYS A 317 0.85 -11.85 9.58
CA LYS A 317 2.22 -11.47 9.91
C LYS A 317 3.23 -12.41 9.24
N ILE A 318 4.08 -11.86 8.37
CA ILE A 318 5.20 -12.59 7.74
C ILE A 318 6.55 -12.31 8.40
N SER A 319 6.74 -11.11 8.99
CA SER A 319 7.97 -10.77 9.71
C SER A 319 7.71 -9.81 10.86
N LYS A 320 8.59 -9.82 11.87
CA LYS A 320 8.57 -8.87 12.99
C LYS A 320 9.98 -8.50 13.39
N LYS A 321 10.21 -7.21 13.60
CA LYS A 321 11.43 -6.68 14.21
C LYS A 321 11.05 -5.72 15.33
N LYS A 322 11.96 -5.51 16.29
CA LYS A 322 11.72 -4.61 17.42
C LYS A 322 12.92 -3.72 17.67
N THR A 323 12.66 -2.50 18.17
CA THR A 323 13.74 -1.60 18.62
C THR A 323 14.29 -2.04 19.97
N ALA A 324 15.39 -1.41 20.39
CA ALA A 324 15.76 -1.37 21.80
C ALA A 324 14.69 -0.64 22.63
N VAL A 325 14.64 -0.98 23.90
CA VAL A 325 13.80 -0.29 24.89
C VAL A 325 14.50 1.00 25.32
N LYS A 326 13.77 2.11 25.32
CA LYS A 326 14.19 3.36 25.96
C LYS A 326 13.57 3.40 27.35
N ARG A 327 14.34 3.77 28.37
CA ARG A 327 13.86 3.78 29.75
C ARG A 327 13.35 5.15 30.12
N ASP A 328 12.22 5.19 30.83
CA ASP A 328 11.66 6.39 31.44
C ASP A 328 11.57 7.59 30.48
N ASP A 329 11.08 7.37 29.25
CA ASP A 329 11.11 8.38 28.18
C ASP A 329 9.77 8.49 27.46
N ASN A 330 9.11 9.65 27.57
CA ASN A 330 7.84 9.92 26.91
C ASN A 330 7.98 10.40 25.44
N ASN A 331 9.20 10.79 25.04
CA ASN A 331 9.50 11.28 23.68
C ASN A 331 10.73 10.53 23.12
N PRO A 332 10.65 9.19 23.03
CA PRO A 332 11.82 8.37 22.78
C PRO A 332 12.41 8.60 21.39
N VAL A 333 13.74 8.70 21.35
CA VAL A 333 14.52 8.70 20.10
C VAL A 333 15.15 7.32 19.89
N PHE A 334 14.70 6.61 18.87
CA PHE A 334 15.16 5.26 18.53
C PHE A 334 16.34 5.30 17.56
N ASN A 335 16.16 5.92 16.40
CA ASN A 335 17.13 5.94 15.30
C ASN A 335 17.61 4.53 14.89
N GLU A 336 16.65 3.61 14.76
CA GLU A 336 16.92 2.20 14.46
C GLU A 336 16.33 1.80 13.10
N ALA A 337 17.17 1.18 12.27
CA ALA A 337 16.78 0.72 10.93
C ALA A 337 16.36 -0.75 10.95
N MET A 338 15.17 -1.02 10.42
CA MET A 338 14.55 -2.33 10.24
C MET A 338 14.57 -2.67 8.76
N ILE A 339 15.27 -3.75 8.38
CA ILE A 339 15.43 -4.14 6.97
C ILE A 339 14.66 -5.42 6.70
N PHE A 340 13.74 -5.39 5.74
CA PHE A 340 12.96 -6.52 5.26
C PHE A 340 13.34 -6.89 3.83
N SER A 341 13.44 -8.19 3.56
CA SER A 341 13.60 -8.73 2.20
C SER A 341 12.21 -8.86 1.59
N VAL A 342 11.91 -8.02 0.60
CA VAL A 342 10.59 -7.86 -0.01
C VAL A 342 10.75 -7.85 -1.53
N PRO A 343 10.35 -8.93 -2.22
CA PRO A 343 10.33 -8.97 -3.67
C PRO A 343 9.44 -7.88 -4.26
N ALA A 344 9.85 -7.28 -5.38
CA ALA A 344 9.12 -6.16 -5.96
C ALA A 344 7.70 -6.56 -6.41
N ILE A 345 7.54 -7.82 -6.83
CA ILE A 345 6.26 -8.36 -7.31
C ILE A 345 5.18 -8.43 -6.22
N VAL A 346 5.56 -8.63 -4.95
CA VAL A 346 4.59 -8.72 -3.83
C VAL A 346 4.45 -7.41 -3.08
N LEU A 347 5.24 -6.38 -3.39
CA LEU A 347 5.28 -5.14 -2.61
C LEU A 347 3.91 -4.46 -2.46
N GLN A 348 3.05 -4.56 -3.49
CA GLN A 348 1.70 -3.98 -3.47
C GLN A 348 0.68 -4.80 -2.68
N ASP A 349 1.04 -6.00 -2.23
CA ASP A 349 0.18 -6.88 -1.42
C ASP A 349 0.58 -6.84 0.07
N LEU A 350 1.56 -6.00 0.41
CA LEU A 350 2.13 -5.92 1.75
C LEU A 350 1.66 -4.67 2.50
N SER A 351 1.55 -4.82 3.82
CA SER A 351 1.35 -3.71 4.73
C SER A 351 2.31 -3.79 5.91
N LEU A 352 2.65 -2.63 6.45
CA LEU A 352 3.42 -2.46 7.66
C LEU A 352 2.47 -2.10 8.79
N ARG A 353 2.57 -2.81 9.92
CA ARG A 353 2.01 -2.38 11.19
C ARG A 353 3.14 -1.98 12.12
N VAL A 354 3.16 -0.71 12.52
CA VAL A 354 4.13 -0.21 13.49
C VAL A 354 3.41 0.01 14.80
N THR A 355 3.83 -0.69 15.85
CA THR A 355 3.18 -0.66 17.18
C THR A 355 4.18 -0.18 18.22
N VAL A 356 3.83 0.88 18.95
CA VAL A 356 4.54 1.32 20.16
C VAL A 356 3.99 0.53 21.34
N ALA A 357 4.89 0.01 22.16
CA ALA A 357 4.57 -0.78 23.33
C ALA A 357 5.44 -0.39 24.52
N GLU A 358 4.90 -0.59 25.72
CA GLU A 358 5.61 -0.47 26.99
C GLU A 358 6.21 -1.83 27.37
N SER A 359 7.45 -1.82 27.85
CA SER A 359 8.06 -3.00 28.49
C SER A 359 7.68 -3.05 29.96
N GLY A 360 6.87 -4.03 30.37
CA GLY A 360 6.52 -4.25 31.78
C GLY A 360 7.64 -4.92 32.58
N GLU A 361 7.64 -4.71 33.90
CA GLU A 361 8.59 -5.32 34.84
C GLU A 361 8.44 -6.86 34.93
N ASP A 362 7.24 -7.36 34.62
CA ASP A 362 6.92 -8.79 34.53
C ASP A 362 7.32 -9.44 33.20
N GLY A 363 7.94 -8.68 32.30
CA GLY A 363 8.32 -9.10 30.95
C GLY A 363 7.15 -9.14 29.96
N ARG A 364 5.92 -8.78 30.37
CA ARG A 364 4.80 -8.59 29.45
C ARG A 364 4.92 -7.23 28.78
N ALA A 365 4.54 -7.17 27.51
CA ALA A 365 4.57 -5.93 26.75
C ALA A 365 3.15 -5.47 26.44
N ASP A 366 2.76 -4.33 27.00
CA ASP A 366 1.47 -3.72 26.73
C ASP A 366 1.57 -2.83 25.48
N ASN A 367 0.61 -2.96 24.56
CA ASN A 367 0.65 -2.22 23.31
C ASN A 367 -0.09 -0.89 23.51
N THR A 368 0.64 0.21 23.46
CA THR A 368 0.09 1.56 23.62
C THR A 368 -0.76 1.95 22.41
N GLY A 369 -0.19 1.82 21.21
CA GLY A 369 -0.88 2.14 19.96
C GLY A 369 -0.10 1.78 18.72
N HIS A 370 -0.71 1.98 17.56
CA HIS A 370 -0.21 1.52 16.29
C HIS A 370 -0.57 2.41 15.10
N VAL A 371 0.13 2.22 13.99
CA VAL A 371 -0.21 2.77 12.68
C VAL A 371 -0.07 1.69 11.61
N LEU A 372 -0.96 1.71 10.62
CA LEU A 372 -0.90 0.91 9.40
C LEU A 372 -0.39 1.75 8.23
N ILE A 373 0.53 1.18 7.45
CA ILE A 373 1.13 1.81 6.28
C ILE A 373 1.18 0.77 5.16
N GLY A 374 0.59 1.06 4.02
CA GLY A 374 0.58 0.15 2.88
C GLY A 374 -0.47 0.57 1.85
N PRO A 375 -0.61 -0.19 0.76
CA PRO A 375 -1.56 0.08 -0.32
C PRO A 375 -3.03 0.06 0.13
N ALA A 376 -3.35 -0.77 1.12
CA ALA A 376 -4.69 -0.88 1.70
C ALA A 376 -4.92 0.02 2.92
N ALA A 377 -3.92 0.82 3.34
CA ALA A 377 -4.06 1.73 4.47
C ALA A 377 -4.86 2.98 4.06
N SER A 378 -5.35 3.73 5.03
CA SER A 378 -6.04 5.01 4.80
C SER A 378 -5.19 6.24 5.22
N GLY A 379 -5.57 7.42 4.74
CA GLY A 379 -4.98 8.71 5.14
C GLY A 379 -3.47 8.83 4.92
N MET A 380 -2.73 9.15 5.99
CA MET A 380 -1.27 9.32 5.92
C MET A 380 -0.51 8.02 5.66
N GLY A 381 -1.07 6.86 6.04
CA GLY A 381 -0.44 5.55 5.84
C GLY A 381 -0.21 5.25 4.36
N ILE A 382 -1.25 5.40 3.53
CA ILE A 382 -1.15 5.24 2.08
C ILE A 382 -0.34 6.36 1.41
N THR A 383 -0.46 7.59 1.91
CA THR A 383 0.31 8.72 1.40
C THR A 383 1.81 8.48 1.55
N HIS A 384 2.27 8.04 2.72
CA HIS A 384 3.67 7.73 2.97
C HIS A 384 4.17 6.58 2.09
N TRP A 385 3.36 5.54 1.92
CA TRP A 385 3.67 4.40 1.06
C TRP A 385 3.83 4.83 -0.40
N ASN A 386 2.89 5.61 -0.93
CA ASN A 386 2.93 6.11 -2.30
C ASN A 386 4.13 7.02 -2.56
N GLN A 387 4.47 7.89 -1.59
CA GLN A 387 5.67 8.74 -1.71
C GLN A 387 6.97 7.91 -1.73
N MET A 388 7.06 6.86 -0.91
CA MET A 388 8.20 5.93 -0.96
C MET A 388 8.31 5.27 -2.34
N LEU A 389 7.19 4.85 -2.93
CA LEU A 389 7.18 4.24 -4.26
C LEU A 389 7.50 5.23 -5.38
N ALA A 390 7.08 6.50 -5.25
CA ALA A 390 7.40 7.56 -6.20
C ALA A 390 8.89 7.95 -6.17
N THR A 391 9.56 7.74 -5.04
CA THR A 391 10.96 8.14 -4.81
C THR A 391 11.84 6.96 -4.42
N LEU A 392 11.80 5.90 -5.23
CA LEU A 392 12.62 4.69 -5.03
C LEU A 392 14.08 5.04 -4.72
N ARG A 393 14.68 4.27 -3.80
CA ARG A 393 16.06 4.46 -3.30
C ARG A 393 16.29 5.70 -2.43
N LYS A 394 15.31 6.61 -2.31
CA LYS A 394 15.38 7.74 -1.37
C LYS A 394 14.52 7.46 -0.14
N PRO A 395 15.01 7.79 1.06
CA PRO A 395 14.19 7.75 2.26
C PRO A 395 13.17 8.89 2.25
N VAL A 396 11.91 8.54 2.50
CA VAL A 396 10.82 9.48 2.77
C VAL A 396 10.51 9.41 4.24
N SER A 397 10.42 10.54 4.92
CA SER A 397 10.12 10.61 6.36
C SER A 397 8.80 11.31 6.61
N MET A 398 7.94 10.72 7.42
CA MET A 398 6.61 11.26 7.72
C MET A 398 6.20 10.96 9.16
N TRP A 399 5.49 11.91 9.77
CA TRP A 399 4.84 11.73 11.07
C TRP A 399 3.53 10.97 10.90
N HIS A 400 3.26 10.07 11.85
CA HIS A 400 2.06 9.27 11.90
C HIS A 400 1.44 9.33 13.31
N PRO A 401 0.15 9.65 13.45
CA PRO A 401 -0.55 9.52 14.71
C PRO A 401 -0.72 8.04 15.05
N LEU A 402 -0.43 7.68 16.29
CA LEU A 402 -0.56 6.31 16.80
C LEU A 402 -1.97 6.11 17.33
N ARG A 403 -2.71 5.14 16.80
CA ARG A 403 -4.07 4.81 17.25
C ARG A 403 -4.03 3.74 18.33
N ARG A 404 -4.87 3.87 19.36
CA ARG A 404 -5.09 2.79 20.35
C ARG A 404 -5.61 1.54 19.63
N ASN A 405 -5.27 0.37 20.18
CA ASN A 405 -5.63 -0.92 19.57
C ASN A 405 -7.13 -1.18 19.57
#